data_AF-A0A1I8AY11-F1
#
_entry.id   AF-A0A1I8AY11-F1
#
_cell.length_a   1.000
_cell.length_b   1.000
_cell.length_c   1.000
_cell.angle_alpha   90.00
_cell.angle_beta   90.00
_cell.angle_gamma   90.00
#
_symmetry.space_group_name_H-M   'P 1'
#
loop_
_entity.id
_entity.type
_entity.pdbx_description
1 polymer ?
#
loop_
_entity_poly.entity_id
_entity_poly.type
_entity_poly.pdbx_seq_one_letter_code
_entity_poly.pdbx_strand_id
1 'polypeptide(L)'
;MLLGSWFVIFGNQNQVVNLWRFEKGYTDLDSHIKSLLNNPALKAVELEYARLCGRRRTVITKPFSYWGEPKERTTPHIYDLRSYVLKPGTMIEWGNAWAKGITYRREFNQDVVNRNTTRQMTWNKPGWDSTVEYTVPLIKKMQSRILVPNELSKLK
;
A
#
# COMPACT_ATOMS: atom_id res chain seq x y z
N MET A 1 12.91 5.78 6.93
CA MET A 1 13.67 4.76 6.16
C MET A 1 12.82 4.22 5.00
N LEU A 2 13.43 3.92 3.85
CA LEU A 2 12.76 3.23 2.75
C LEU A 2 12.53 1.75 3.13
N LEU A 3 11.28 1.29 3.09
CA LEU A 3 10.92 -0.10 3.36
C LEU A 3 10.74 -0.90 2.07
N GLY A 4 10.05 -0.34 1.09
CA GLY A 4 9.79 -1.06 -0.15
C GLY A 4 9.77 -0.12 -1.35
N SER A 5 10.17 -0.68 -2.48
CA SER A 5 10.19 0.03 -3.76
C SER A 5 9.84 -0.96 -4.86
N TRP A 6 8.84 -0.63 -5.67
CA TRP A 6 8.30 -1.56 -6.66
C TRP A 6 8.05 -0.88 -7.99
N PHE A 7 8.24 -1.64 -9.08
CA PHE A 7 7.74 -1.30 -10.40
C PHE A 7 6.29 -1.77 -10.54
N VAL A 8 5.43 -0.93 -11.12
CA VAL A 8 4.08 -1.33 -11.52
C VAL A 8 4.14 -2.03 -12.88
N ILE A 9 3.84 -3.33 -12.91
CA ILE A 9 3.83 -4.13 -14.13
C ILE A 9 2.43 -4.22 -14.76
N PHE A 10 1.38 -4.03 -13.97
CA PHE A 10 -0.01 -3.98 -14.46
C PHE A 10 -0.82 -2.87 -13.76
N GLY A 11 -1.67 -2.17 -14.53
CA GLY A 11 -2.37 -0.96 -14.11
C GLY A 11 -1.69 0.30 -14.67
N ASN A 12 -1.32 1.24 -13.82
CA ASN A 12 -0.58 2.44 -14.25
C ASN A 12 0.90 2.09 -14.46
N GLN A 13 1.25 1.56 -15.63
CA GLN A 13 2.62 1.20 -15.99
C GLN A 13 3.54 2.44 -16.06
N ASN A 14 4.86 2.20 -16.11
CA ASN A 14 5.90 3.24 -16.00
C ASN A 14 5.83 4.04 -14.69
N GLN A 15 5.41 3.36 -13.61
CA GLN A 15 5.32 3.92 -12.27
C GLN A 15 6.19 3.14 -11.30
N VAL A 16 6.92 3.87 -10.45
CA VAL A 16 7.56 3.35 -9.24
C VAL A 16 6.71 3.73 -8.03
N VAL A 17 6.48 2.77 -7.13
CA VAL A 17 5.83 3.01 -5.84
C VAL A 17 6.88 2.83 -4.74
N ASN A 18 7.00 3.81 -3.85
CA ASN A 18 7.91 3.75 -2.71
C ASN A 18 7.12 3.81 -1.40
N LEU A 19 7.46 2.95 -0.45
CA LEU A 19 6.93 2.95 0.91
C LEU A 19 8.01 3.39 1.89
N TRP A 20 7.78 4.50 2.55
CA TRP A 20 8.68 5.06 3.56
C TRP A 20 8.05 4.93 4.94
N ARG A 21 8.86 4.52 5.92
CA ARG A 21 8.49 4.48 7.34
C ARG A 21 9.17 5.59 8.12
N PHE A 22 8.39 6.24 8.96
CA PHE A 22 8.82 7.24 9.93
C PHE A 22 8.48 6.69 11.33
N GLU A 23 9.48 6.52 12.19
CA GLU A 23 9.31 5.81 13.46
C GLU A 23 8.74 6.73 14.53
N LYS A 24 9.15 8.00 14.53
CA LYS A 24 8.67 9.03 15.45
C LYS A 24 7.54 9.86 14.85
N GLY A 25 6.77 9.25 13.93
CA GLY A 25 5.60 9.87 13.31
C GLY A 25 5.93 11.19 12.60
N TYR A 26 5.16 12.24 12.92
CA TYR A 26 5.30 13.56 12.28
C TYR A 26 6.66 14.22 12.54
N THR A 27 7.32 13.95 13.68
CA THR A 27 8.63 14.54 13.99
C THR A 27 9.70 14.16 12.96
N ASP A 28 9.74 12.88 12.57
CA ASP A 28 10.69 12.43 11.54
C ASP A 28 10.30 12.97 10.16
N LEU A 29 8.99 13.06 9.88
CA LEU A 29 8.50 13.63 8.62
C LEU A 29 8.88 15.10 8.49
N ASP A 30 8.68 15.90 9.54
CA ASP A 30 9.05 17.32 9.58
C ASP A 30 10.56 17.49 9.40
N SER A 31 11.35 16.64 10.05
CA SER A 31 12.81 16.65 9.92
C SER A 31 13.25 16.30 8.50
N HIS A 32 12.59 15.34 7.86
CA HIS A 32 12.81 14.97 6.46
C HIS A 32 12.46 16.13 5.51
N ILE A 33 11.31 16.77 5.70
CA ILE A 33 10.90 17.95 4.92
C ILE A 33 11.90 19.10 5.10
N LYS A 34 12.30 19.41 6.34
CA LYS A 34 13.33 20.43 6.63
C LYS A 34 14.65 20.10 5.93
N SER A 35 15.05 18.84 5.91
CA SER A 35 16.28 18.42 5.23
C SER A 35 16.19 18.64 3.73
N LEU A 36 15.07 18.26 3.09
CA LEU A 36 14.83 18.54 1.67
C LEU A 36 14.83 20.04 1.35
N LEU A 37 14.26 20.86 2.26
CA LEU A 37 14.16 22.30 2.08
C LEU A 37 15.45 23.08 2.40
N ASN A 38 16.40 22.51 3.15
CA ASN A 38 17.58 23.24 3.60
C ASN A 38 18.91 22.64 3.13
N ASN A 39 18.93 21.41 2.61
CA ASN A 39 20.15 20.78 2.09
C ASN A 39 20.31 21.05 0.58
N PRO A 40 21.32 21.82 0.15
CA PRO A 40 21.52 22.15 -1.27
C PRO A 40 21.74 20.93 -2.17
N ALA A 41 22.43 19.89 -1.68
CA ALA A 41 22.66 18.67 -2.45
C ALA A 41 21.37 17.90 -2.70
N LEU A 42 20.50 17.78 -1.68
CA LEU A 42 19.19 17.14 -1.84
C LEU A 42 18.29 17.95 -2.80
N LYS A 43 18.32 19.28 -2.73
CA LYS A 43 17.59 20.12 -3.68
C LYS A 43 18.06 19.92 -5.11
N ALA A 44 19.37 19.85 -5.33
CA ALA A 44 19.92 19.62 -6.67
C ALA A 44 19.43 18.30 -7.27
N VAL A 45 19.46 17.22 -6.48
CA VAL A 45 18.95 15.90 -6.88
C VAL A 45 17.44 15.94 -7.14
N GLU A 46 16.66 16.59 -6.27
CA GLU A 46 15.21 16.73 -6.46
C GLU A 46 14.85 17.50 -7.74
N LEU A 47 15.61 18.55 -8.07
CA LEU A 47 15.43 19.33 -9.31
C LEU A 47 15.76 18.50 -10.55
N GLU A 48 16.84 17.71 -10.51
CA GLU A 48 17.19 16.80 -11.59
C GLU A 48 16.12 15.72 -11.78
N TYR A 49 15.70 15.09 -10.69
CA TYR A 49 14.64 14.07 -10.70
C TYR A 49 13.31 14.65 -11.21
N ALA A 50 12.95 15.88 -10.83
CA ALA A 50 11.72 16.53 -11.27
C ALA A 50 11.64 16.71 -12.78
N ARG A 51 12.79 16.85 -13.48
CA ARG A 51 12.83 16.93 -14.95
C ARG A 51 12.48 15.60 -15.63
N LEU A 52 12.77 14.49 -14.96
CA LEU A 52 12.51 13.14 -15.46
C LEU A 52 11.13 12.62 -15.00
N CYS A 53 10.57 13.20 -13.93
CA CYS A 53 9.33 12.75 -13.32
C CYS A 53 8.11 13.53 -13.83
N GLY A 54 7.43 13.01 -14.85
CA GLY A 54 6.22 13.65 -15.39
C GLY A 54 5.06 13.75 -14.38
N ARG A 55 5.02 12.89 -13.34
CA ARG A 55 4.01 12.96 -12.28
C ARG A 55 4.52 12.33 -10.98
N ARG A 56 4.42 13.10 -9.88
CA ARG A 56 4.65 12.62 -8.51
C ARG A 56 3.36 12.69 -7.68
N ARG A 57 3.10 11.66 -6.89
CA ARG A 57 2.04 11.64 -5.87
C ARG A 57 2.62 11.14 -4.56
N THR A 58 2.51 11.96 -3.52
CA THR A 58 2.91 11.62 -2.15
C THR A 58 1.66 11.58 -1.28
N VAL A 59 1.51 10.54 -0.46
CA VAL A 59 0.39 10.39 0.48
C VAL A 59 0.97 9.99 1.83
N ILE A 60 0.57 10.71 2.88
CA ILE A 60 0.89 10.36 4.26
C ILE A 60 -0.24 9.48 4.79
N THR A 61 0.11 8.32 5.35
CA THR A 61 -0.87 7.34 5.81
C THR A 61 -0.53 6.87 7.22
N LYS A 62 -1.57 6.62 8.01
CA LYS A 62 -1.47 5.89 9.28
C LYS A 62 -1.98 4.46 9.07
N PRO A 63 -1.23 3.42 9.43
CA PRO A 63 -1.72 2.05 9.34
C PRO A 63 -2.87 1.83 10.33
N PHE A 64 -3.85 1.00 9.97
CA PHE A 64 -4.81 0.50 10.96
C PHE A 64 -4.09 -0.39 11.97
N SER A 65 -4.51 -0.34 13.23
CA SER A 65 -3.88 -1.07 14.35
C SER A 65 -3.87 -2.58 14.17
N TYR A 66 -4.85 -3.13 13.43
CA TYR A 66 -4.93 -4.56 13.17
C TYR A 66 -3.94 -5.02 12.10
N TRP A 67 -3.28 -4.13 11.37
CA TRP A 67 -2.17 -4.49 10.48
C TRP A 67 -0.86 -4.54 11.28
N GLY A 68 -0.16 -5.68 11.20
CA GLY A 68 1.17 -5.81 11.77
C GLY A 68 2.22 -5.05 10.96
N GLU A 69 3.44 -4.96 11.52
CA GLU A 69 4.57 -4.35 10.83
C GLU A 69 4.98 -5.14 9.58
N PRO A 70 5.31 -4.47 8.46
CA PRO A 70 5.90 -5.12 7.31
C PRO A 70 7.21 -5.82 7.72
N LYS A 71 7.31 -7.13 7.43
CA LYS A 71 8.52 -7.90 7.64
C LYS A 71 9.34 -7.95 6.36
N GLU A 72 10.65 -7.86 6.50
CA GLU A 72 11.58 -8.05 5.37
C GLU A 72 11.38 -9.43 4.76
N ARG A 73 11.62 -9.52 3.45
CA ARG A 73 11.43 -10.73 2.65
C ARG A 73 12.63 -10.94 1.75
N THR A 74 13.01 -12.19 1.56
CA THR A 74 14.24 -12.58 0.84
C THR A 74 13.97 -13.09 -0.57
N THR A 75 12.85 -13.77 -0.80
CA THR A 75 12.45 -14.29 -2.11
C THR A 75 11.64 -13.26 -2.89
N PRO A 76 11.69 -13.23 -4.24
CA PRO A 76 10.88 -12.33 -5.04
C PRO A 76 9.38 -12.70 -4.95
N HIS A 77 8.56 -11.73 -4.53
CA HIS A 77 7.11 -11.82 -4.42
C HIS A 77 6.44 -10.86 -5.40
N ILE A 78 5.26 -11.25 -5.87
CA ILE A 78 4.37 -10.36 -6.62
C ILE A 78 3.39 -9.73 -5.63
N TYR A 79 3.15 -8.43 -5.79
CA TYR A 79 2.26 -7.66 -4.91
C TYR A 79 1.03 -7.17 -5.66
N ASP A 80 -0.13 -7.19 -5.00
CA ASP A 80 -1.36 -6.53 -5.47
C ASP A 80 -1.65 -5.31 -4.57
N LEU A 81 -1.34 -4.12 -5.07
CA LEU A 81 -1.64 -2.87 -4.37
C LEU A 81 -3.05 -2.38 -4.73
N ARG A 82 -3.95 -2.49 -3.75
CA ARG A 82 -5.32 -2.00 -3.86
C ARG A 82 -5.48 -0.66 -3.15
N SER A 83 -6.09 0.30 -3.84
CA SER A 83 -6.41 1.63 -3.32
C SER A 83 -7.91 1.86 -3.40
N TYR A 84 -8.52 2.20 -2.27
CA TYR A 84 -9.95 2.50 -2.18
C TYR A 84 -10.15 3.98 -1.87
N VAL A 85 -11.02 4.63 -2.64
CA VAL A 85 -11.62 5.91 -2.27
C VAL A 85 -12.95 5.59 -1.62
N LEU A 86 -13.10 5.93 -0.34
CA LEU A 86 -14.33 5.69 0.41
C LEU A 86 -15.32 6.85 0.27
N LYS A 87 -16.59 6.60 0.58
CA LYS A 87 -17.59 7.65 0.76
C LYS A 87 -17.20 8.53 1.96
N PRO A 88 -17.36 9.86 1.89
CA PRO A 88 -17.07 10.75 3.01
C PRO A 88 -17.75 10.27 4.29
N GLY A 89 -17.05 10.33 5.43
CA GLY A 89 -17.55 9.87 6.73
C GLY A 89 -17.46 8.37 7.00
N THR A 90 -17.23 7.52 5.99
CA THR A 90 -17.33 6.05 6.14
C THR A 90 -16.02 5.34 6.47
N MET A 91 -14.91 6.07 6.67
CA MET A 91 -13.58 5.46 6.84
C MET A 91 -13.48 4.58 8.10
N ILE A 92 -14.02 5.05 9.22
CA ILE A 92 -13.98 4.33 10.50
C ILE A 92 -14.86 3.09 10.43
N GLU A 93 -16.09 3.24 9.92
CA GLU A 93 -17.05 2.16 9.71
C GLU A 93 -16.49 1.06 8.80
N TRP A 94 -15.96 1.45 7.63
CA TRP A 94 -15.29 0.54 6.71
C TRP A 94 -14.10 -0.15 7.38
N GLY A 95 -13.28 0.60 8.12
CA GLY A 95 -12.11 0.09 8.82
C GLY A 95 -12.47 -0.97 9.88
N ASN A 96 -13.54 -0.75 10.64
CA ASN A 96 -14.02 -1.67 11.67
C ASN A 96 -14.61 -2.96 11.08
N ALA A 97 -15.42 -2.85 10.04
CA ALA A 97 -15.94 -4.01 9.33
C ALA A 97 -14.81 -4.81 8.66
N TRP A 98 -13.87 -4.12 8.04
CA TRP A 98 -12.72 -4.76 7.39
C TRP A 98 -11.74 -5.42 8.38
N ALA A 99 -11.65 -4.93 9.61
CA ALA A 99 -10.87 -5.58 10.67
C ALA A 99 -11.34 -7.02 10.95
N LYS A 100 -12.65 -7.28 10.82
CA LYS A 100 -13.22 -8.63 10.86
C LYS A 100 -12.95 -9.36 9.55
N GLY A 101 -13.24 -8.73 8.41
CA GLY A 101 -13.04 -9.32 7.08
C GLY A 101 -11.64 -9.85 6.81
N ILE A 102 -10.62 -9.15 7.32
CA ILE A 102 -9.23 -9.51 7.03
C ILE A 102 -8.80 -10.81 7.72
N THR A 103 -9.46 -11.25 8.80
CA THR A 103 -9.11 -12.52 9.46
C THR A 103 -9.35 -13.69 8.52
N TYR A 104 -10.48 -13.70 7.80
CA TYR A 104 -10.79 -14.72 6.79
C TYR A 104 -9.76 -14.78 5.66
N ARG A 105 -9.14 -13.63 5.33
CA ARG A 105 -8.11 -13.56 4.29
C ARG A 105 -6.73 -13.99 4.76
N ARG A 106 -6.41 -13.81 6.04
CA ARG A 106 -5.10 -14.17 6.61
C ARG A 106 -4.88 -15.67 6.71
N GLU A 107 -5.95 -16.44 6.86
CA GLU A 107 -5.88 -17.91 6.90
C GLU A 107 -5.32 -18.50 5.61
N PHE A 108 -5.48 -17.79 4.48
CA PHE A 108 -4.93 -18.20 3.20
C PHE A 108 -3.69 -17.39 2.88
N ASN A 109 -2.58 -18.05 2.58
CA ASN A 109 -1.39 -17.38 2.05
C ASN A 109 -1.78 -16.70 0.72
N GLN A 110 -1.96 -15.37 0.71
CA GLN A 110 -2.51 -14.55 -0.38
C GLN A 110 -1.51 -14.42 -1.55
N ASP A 111 -1.00 -15.55 -2.03
CA ASP A 111 -0.13 -15.62 -3.19
C ASP A 111 -0.88 -15.17 -4.46
N VAL A 112 -0.20 -14.38 -5.28
CA VAL A 112 -0.74 -13.89 -6.54
C VAL A 112 -0.90 -15.03 -7.55
N VAL A 113 -0.04 -16.05 -7.52
CA VAL A 113 -0.15 -17.22 -8.42
C VAL A 113 -1.44 -17.99 -8.12
N ASN A 114 -1.71 -18.24 -6.83
CA ASN A 114 -2.91 -18.95 -6.37
C ASN A 114 -4.12 -18.04 -6.11
N ARG A 115 -4.06 -16.78 -6.58
CA ARG A 115 -5.03 -15.73 -6.25
C ARG A 115 -6.46 -16.12 -6.52
N ASN A 116 -6.74 -16.78 -7.64
CA ASN A 116 -8.12 -17.18 -7.97
C ASN A 116 -8.66 -18.19 -6.96
N THR A 117 -7.89 -19.25 -6.71
CA THR A 117 -8.25 -20.29 -5.74
C THR A 117 -8.37 -19.71 -4.33
N THR A 118 -7.39 -18.92 -3.87
CA THR A 118 -7.44 -18.27 -2.55
C THR A 118 -8.66 -17.36 -2.40
N ARG A 119 -9.03 -16.61 -3.45
CA ARG A 119 -10.24 -15.76 -3.42
C ARG A 119 -11.51 -16.60 -3.39
N GLN A 120 -11.57 -17.69 -4.12
CA GLN A 120 -12.72 -18.61 -4.11
C GLN A 120 -12.87 -19.29 -2.74
N MET A 121 -11.77 -19.74 -2.13
CA MET A 121 -11.79 -20.29 -0.77
C MET A 121 -12.24 -19.25 0.26
N THR A 122 -11.80 -18.00 0.12
CA THR A 122 -12.26 -16.89 0.99
C THR A 122 -13.76 -16.67 0.83
N TRP A 123 -14.31 -16.76 -0.39
CA TRP A 123 -15.75 -16.62 -0.65
C TRP A 123 -16.61 -17.68 0.05
N ASN A 124 -16.06 -18.87 0.28
CA ASN A 124 -16.76 -19.95 0.97
C ASN A 124 -16.72 -19.82 2.51
N LYS A 125 -16.05 -18.80 3.08
CA LYS A 125 -15.98 -18.59 4.52
C LYS A 125 -17.26 -17.91 5.03
N PRO A 126 -17.98 -18.50 6.00
CA PRO A 126 -19.16 -17.85 6.58
C PRO A 126 -18.83 -16.47 7.17
N GLY A 127 -19.60 -15.44 6.79
CA GLY A 127 -19.43 -14.05 7.25
C GLY A 127 -18.50 -13.20 6.36
N TRP A 128 -17.78 -13.81 5.43
CA TRP A 128 -17.05 -13.06 4.41
C TRP A 128 -18.01 -12.33 3.46
N ASP A 129 -19.09 -13.02 3.06
CA ASP A 129 -20.19 -12.49 2.27
C ASP A 129 -20.82 -11.25 2.91
N SER A 130 -21.20 -11.32 4.19
CA SER A 130 -21.77 -10.17 4.92
C SER A 130 -20.76 -9.01 5.03
N THR A 131 -19.47 -9.32 5.20
CA THR A 131 -18.42 -8.28 5.22
C THR A 131 -18.32 -7.57 3.87
N VAL A 132 -18.38 -8.31 2.76
CA VAL A 132 -18.31 -7.75 1.41
C VAL A 132 -19.56 -6.92 1.12
N GLU A 133 -20.75 -7.45 1.41
CA GLU A 133 -22.03 -6.78 1.23
C GLU A 133 -22.06 -5.42 1.94
N TYR A 134 -21.53 -5.36 3.16
CA TYR A 134 -21.48 -4.13 3.93
C TYR A 134 -20.39 -3.15 3.46
N THR A 135 -19.19 -3.65 3.17
CA THR A 135 -18.03 -2.77 2.90
C THR A 135 -17.97 -2.26 1.46
N VAL A 136 -18.45 -3.00 0.48
CA VAL A 136 -18.39 -2.62 -0.95
C VAL A 136 -19.19 -1.35 -1.25
N PRO A 137 -20.44 -1.18 -0.76
CA PRO A 137 -21.21 0.05 -0.98
C PRO A 137 -20.55 1.30 -0.40
N LEU A 138 -19.63 1.18 0.57
CA LEU A 138 -18.91 2.32 1.14
C LEU A 138 -17.76 2.80 0.22
N ILE A 139 -17.40 2.05 -0.82
CA ILE A 139 -16.32 2.37 -1.75
C ILE A 139 -16.87 3.17 -2.94
N LYS A 140 -16.28 4.34 -3.21
CA LYS A 140 -16.56 5.16 -4.41
C LYS A 140 -15.73 4.72 -5.62
N LYS A 141 -14.45 4.41 -5.40
CA LYS A 141 -13.52 3.99 -6.46
C LYS A 141 -12.56 2.94 -5.91
N MET A 142 -12.26 1.94 -6.73
CA MET A 142 -11.25 0.94 -6.45
C MET A 142 -10.24 0.93 -7.60
N GLN A 143 -8.96 0.90 -7.26
CA GLN A 143 -7.88 0.64 -8.21
C GLN A 143 -7.01 -0.49 -7.68
N SER A 144 -6.59 -1.40 -8.55
CA SER A 144 -5.60 -2.45 -8.27
C SER A 144 -4.43 -2.29 -9.23
N ARG A 145 -3.23 -2.57 -8.74
CA ARG A 145 -1.97 -2.54 -9.50
C ARG A 145 -1.14 -3.75 -9.10
N ILE A 146 -0.57 -4.43 -10.08
CA ILE A 146 0.37 -5.53 -9.83
C ILE A 146 1.78 -4.94 -9.81
N LEU A 147 2.52 -5.24 -8.75
CA LEU A 147 3.85 -4.71 -8.50
C LEU A 147 4.88 -5.83 -8.38
N VAL A 148 6.09 -5.54 -8.83
CA VAL A 148 7.29 -6.36 -8.58
C VAL A 148 8.35 -5.51 -7.87
N PRO A 149 8.98 -6.04 -6.81
CA PRO A 149 9.98 -5.28 -6.07
C PRO A 149 11.23 -5.07 -6.91
N ASN A 150 11.85 -3.91 -6.75
CA ASN A 150 13.17 -3.63 -7.32
C ASN A 150 14.27 -3.84 -6.28
N GLU A 151 15.51 -3.59 -6.67
CA GLU A 151 16.71 -3.84 -5.86
C GLU A 151 16.75 -3.04 -4.55
N LEU A 152 16.06 -1.89 -4.48
CA LEU A 152 15.99 -1.05 -3.29
C LEU A 152 14.93 -1.52 -2.29
N SER A 153 14.09 -2.48 -2.66
CA SER A 153 13.04 -3.01 -1.78
C SER A 153 13.62 -3.95 -0.73
N LYS A 154 13.32 -3.69 0.55
CA LYS A 154 13.51 -4.66 1.64
C LYS A 154 12.36 -5.67 1.73
N LEU A 155 11.30 -5.41 0.97
CA LEU A 155 10.12 -6.25 0.82
C LEU A 155 10.24 -6.93 -0.56
N LYS A 156 11.22 -7.83 -0.69
CA LYS A 156 11.39 -8.62 -1.92
C LYS A 156 10.25 -9.60 -2.09
#